data_AF-A0A4C1SKW2-F1
#
_entry.id   AF-A0A4C1SKW2-F1
#
_cell.length_a   1.000
_cell.length_b   1.000
_cell.length_c   1.000
_cell.angle_alpha   90.00
_cell.angle_beta   90.00
_cell.angle_gamma   90.00
#
_symmetry.space_group_name_H-M   'P 1'
#
loop_
_entity.id
_entity.type
_entity.pdbx_description
1 polymer ?
#
loop_
_entity_poly.entity_id
_entity_poly.type
_entity_poly.pdbx_seq_one_letter_code
_entity_poly.pdbx_strand_id
1 'polypeptide(L)'
;MEVARHAHKHDRMFMMNLSAPFLSQFFKEPMMAAMPYVDLLFGNEEEVQAFANEHGWNTKDVRNWQKLVALPKENPQRERIIIITQGPMPVLLFLVAKLKNSLCLC
;
A
#
# COMPACT_ATOMS: atom_id res chain seq x y z
N MET A 1 5.33 2.74 16.95
CA MET A 1 6.01 1.79 16.03
C MET A 1 6.36 0.44 16.63
N GLU A 2 6.08 0.20 17.93
CA GLU A 2 6.49 -1.04 18.61
C GLU A 2 5.95 -2.32 17.95
N VAL A 3 4.65 -2.39 17.67
CA VAL A 3 4.00 -3.58 17.09
C VAL A 3 4.56 -3.91 15.70
N ALA A 4 4.77 -2.91 14.85
CA ALA A 4 5.29 -3.09 13.51
C ALA A 4 6.74 -3.63 13.53
N ARG A 5 7.58 -3.09 14.42
CA ARG A 5 8.96 -3.56 14.62
C ARG A 5 9.01 -4.97 15.21
N HIS A 6 8.14 -5.27 16.17
CA HIS A 6 8.02 -6.60 16.74
C HIS A 6 7.64 -7.63 15.66
N ALA A 7 6.63 -7.33 14.85
CA ALA A 7 6.24 -8.20 13.75
C ALA A 7 7.41 -8.45 12.78
N HIS A 8 8.10 -7.38 12.36
CA HIS A 8 9.27 -7.48 11.49
C HIS A 8 10.40 -8.33 12.09
N LYS A 9 10.76 -8.10 13.36
CA LYS A 9 11.82 -8.85 14.08
C LYS A 9 11.53 -10.35 14.16
N HIS A 10 10.26 -10.74 14.20
CA HIS A 10 9.83 -12.12 14.33
C HIS A 10 9.30 -12.72 13.01
N ASP A 11 9.60 -12.08 11.88
CA ASP A 11 9.13 -12.46 10.55
C ASP A 11 7.61 -12.73 10.47
N ARG A 12 6.83 -11.94 11.22
CA ARG A 12 5.37 -11.96 11.19
C ARG A 12 4.85 -10.93 10.21
N MET A 13 3.65 -11.18 9.68
CA MET A 13 2.99 -10.22 8.81
C MET A 13 2.49 -9.02 9.60
N PHE A 14 2.78 -7.83 9.09
CA PHE A 14 2.18 -6.59 9.58
C PHE A 14 1.27 -5.97 8.52
N MET A 15 0.04 -5.67 8.91
CA MET A 15 -1.01 -5.17 8.02
C MET A 15 -1.48 -3.80 8.49
N MET A 16 -1.81 -2.93 7.55
CA MET A 16 -2.29 -1.58 7.83
C MET A 16 -3.40 -1.18 6.86
N ASN A 17 -4.31 -0.33 7.29
CA ASN A 17 -5.34 0.28 6.45
C ASN A 17 -5.11 1.79 6.38
N LEU A 18 -5.24 2.41 5.20
CA LEU A 18 -5.18 3.87 5.03
C LEU A 18 -6.30 4.59 5.79
N SER A 19 -7.44 3.91 5.97
CA SER A 19 -8.58 4.21 6.85
C SER A 19 -9.39 5.47 6.56
N ALA A 20 -8.76 6.57 6.14
CA ALA A 20 -9.45 7.80 5.73
C ALA A 20 -8.52 8.78 4.98
N PRO A 21 -9.04 9.59 4.03
CA PRO A 21 -8.26 10.60 3.30
C PRO A 21 -7.47 11.57 4.19
N PHE A 22 -8.06 12.00 5.31
CA PHE A 22 -7.42 12.99 6.20
C PHE A 22 -6.14 12.47 6.85
N LEU A 23 -5.98 11.14 7.02
CA LEU A 23 -4.77 10.56 7.59
C LEU A 23 -3.58 10.76 6.68
N SER A 24 -3.78 10.66 5.36
CA SER A 24 -2.73 10.98 4.38
C SER A 24 -2.36 12.46 4.39
N GLN A 25 -3.31 13.35 4.66
CA GLN A 25 -3.12 14.81 4.64
C GLN A 25 -2.43 15.33 5.91
N PHE A 26 -2.89 14.89 7.08
CA PHE A 26 -2.47 15.46 8.37
C PHE A 26 -1.52 14.56 9.16
N PHE A 27 -1.48 13.25 8.84
CA PHE A 27 -0.69 12.25 9.57
C PHE A 27 0.28 11.49 8.65
N LYS A 28 0.73 12.16 7.58
CA LYS A 28 1.67 11.61 6.60
C LYS A 28 2.96 11.08 7.25
N GLU A 29 3.58 11.86 8.13
CA GLU A 29 4.85 11.49 8.77
C GLU A 29 4.76 10.18 9.56
N PRO A 30 3.84 10.01 10.54
CA PRO A 30 3.72 8.75 11.26
C PRO A 30 3.25 7.59 10.37
N MET A 31 2.40 7.84 9.36
CA MET A 31 2.02 6.82 8.37
C MET A 31 3.24 6.31 7.60
N MET A 32 4.08 7.21 7.11
CA MET A 32 5.28 6.86 6.35
C MET A 32 6.39 6.27 7.22
N ALA A 33 6.44 6.59 8.52
CA ALA A 33 7.31 5.90 9.46
C ALA A 33 6.90 4.42 9.66
N ALA A 34 5.61 4.09 9.51
CA ALA A 34 5.11 2.72 9.60
C ALA A 34 5.24 1.94 8.30
N MET A 35 5.12 2.63 7.16
CA MET A 35 5.04 2.03 5.83
C MET A 35 6.15 1.01 5.50
N PRO A 36 7.43 1.19 5.89
CA PRO A 36 8.49 0.21 5.63
C PRO A 36 8.25 -1.18 6.24
N TYR A 37 7.44 -1.26 7.30
CA TYR A 37 7.08 -2.51 7.95
C TYR A 37 5.81 -3.16 7.38
N VAL A 38 5.03 -2.43 6.58
CA VAL A 38 3.75 -2.92 6.05
C VAL A 38 3.98 -3.97 4.98
N ASP A 39 3.42 -5.15 5.21
CA ASP A 39 3.39 -6.27 4.27
C ASP A 39 2.10 -6.26 3.44
N LEU A 40 0.97 -5.91 4.08
CA LEU A 40 -0.33 -5.81 3.43
C LEU A 40 -0.94 -4.45 3.74
N LEU A 41 -1.18 -3.66 2.70
CA LEU A 41 -1.85 -2.36 2.81
C LEU A 41 -3.26 -2.45 2.22
N PHE A 42 -4.24 -2.06 3.02
CA PHE A 42 -5.62 -1.88 2.59
C PHE A 42 -5.95 -0.40 2.41
N GLY A 43 -6.90 -0.12 1.52
CA GLY A 43 -7.57 1.17 1.44
C GLY A 43 -8.70 1.14 0.42
N ASN A 44 -9.39 2.26 0.26
CA ASN A 44 -10.33 2.48 -0.85
C ASN A 44 -9.78 3.48 -1.88
N GLU A 45 -10.52 3.70 -2.95
CA GLU A 45 -10.13 4.61 -4.04
C GLU A 45 -9.88 6.05 -3.58
N GLU A 46 -10.69 6.56 -2.64
CA GLU A 46 -10.58 7.94 -2.15
C GLU A 46 -9.34 8.12 -1.26
N GLU A 47 -9.07 7.16 -0.38
CA GLU A 47 -7.91 7.13 0.50
C GLU A 47 -6.60 7.05 -0.27
N VAL A 48 -6.54 6.19 -1.29
CA VAL A 48 -5.37 6.04 -2.16
C VAL A 48 -5.18 7.29 -3.01
N GLN A 49 -6.26 7.89 -3.51
CA GLN A 49 -6.16 9.14 -4.26
C GLN A 49 -5.62 10.27 -3.38
N ALA A 50 -6.09 10.38 -2.13
CA ALA A 50 -5.56 11.33 -1.16
C ALA A 50 -4.08 11.08 -0.87
N PHE A 51 -3.69 9.81 -0.65
CA PHE A 51 -2.29 9.42 -0.49
C PHE A 51 -1.44 9.85 -1.70
N ALA A 52 -1.90 9.56 -2.92
CA ALA A 52 -1.20 9.88 -4.16
C ALA A 52 -1.00 11.38 -4.34
N ASN A 53 -2.02 12.20 -4.01
CA ASN A 53 -1.94 13.65 -4.07
C ASN A 53 -0.89 14.20 -3.08
N GLU A 54 -0.91 13.71 -1.83
CA GLU A 54 0.05 14.11 -0.80
C GLU A 54 1.49 13.66 -1.10
N HIS A 55 1.65 12.66 -1.97
CA HIS A 55 2.95 12.20 -2.47
C HIS A 55 3.33 12.78 -3.84
N GLY A 56 2.56 13.76 -4.35
CA GLY A 56 2.86 14.50 -5.57
C GLY A 56 2.73 13.67 -6.86
N TRP A 57 2.00 12.55 -6.83
CA TRP A 57 1.82 11.72 -8.02
C TRP A 57 0.86 12.35 -9.03
N ASN A 58 0.00 13.27 -8.59
CA ASN A 58 -0.87 14.13 -9.40
C ASN A 58 -1.54 13.42 -10.58
N THR A 59 -2.14 12.27 -10.31
CA THR A 59 -2.74 11.41 -11.32
C THR A 59 -4.06 10.83 -10.84
N LYS A 60 -5.01 10.71 -11.77
CA LYS A 60 -6.27 10.00 -11.57
C LYS A 60 -6.24 8.60 -12.18
N ASP A 61 -5.13 8.22 -12.79
CA ASP A 61 -4.97 6.89 -13.38
C ASP A 61 -4.60 5.89 -12.29
N VAL A 62 -5.56 5.03 -11.95
CA VAL A 62 -5.47 3.91 -11.00
C VAL A 62 -4.21 3.06 -11.20
N ARG A 63 -3.72 2.91 -12.44
CA ARG A 63 -2.50 2.13 -12.73
C ARG A 63 -1.26 2.69 -12.03
N ASN A 64 -1.24 4.00 -11.77
CA ASN A 64 -0.13 4.62 -11.03
C ASN A 64 -0.10 4.24 -9.56
N TRP A 65 -1.19 3.70 -8.99
CA TRP A 65 -1.21 3.24 -7.60
C TRP A 65 -0.32 2.01 -7.36
N GLN A 66 0.10 1.32 -8.42
CA GLN A 66 1.15 0.29 -8.39
C GLN A 66 2.44 0.78 -7.70
N LYS A 67 2.71 2.10 -7.69
CA LYS A 67 3.84 2.71 -6.97
C LYS A 67 3.84 2.42 -5.46
N LEU A 68 2.69 2.17 -4.84
CA LEU A 68 2.57 1.80 -3.43
C LEU A 68 3.35 0.51 -3.09
N VAL A 69 3.35 -0.44 -4.01
CA VAL A 69 4.09 -1.71 -3.89
C VAL A 69 5.59 -1.44 -3.76
N ALA A 70 6.10 -0.46 -4.50
CA ALA A 70 7.52 -0.12 -4.59
C ALA A 70 8.01 0.84 -3.49
N LEU A 71 7.16 1.29 -2.56
CA LEU A 71 7.62 2.11 -1.43
C LEU A 71 8.68 1.35 -0.61
N PRO A 72 9.64 2.03 0.04
CA PRO A 72 10.70 1.40 0.81
C PRO A 72 10.17 0.35 1.80
N LYS A 73 10.93 -0.72 2.01
CA LYS A 73 10.53 -1.85 2.85
C LYS A 73 11.73 -2.41 3.62
N GLU A 74 11.52 -2.70 4.90
CA GLU A 74 12.55 -3.24 5.81
C GLU A 74 12.78 -4.74 5.64
N ASN A 75 11.72 -5.52 5.35
CA ASN A 75 11.85 -6.96 5.10
C ASN A 75 12.01 -7.22 3.59
N PRO A 76 13.22 -7.51 3.07
CA PRO A 76 13.42 -7.82 1.67
C PRO A 76 12.91 -9.20 1.26
N GLN A 77 12.63 -10.09 2.22
CA GLN A 77 12.17 -11.46 1.95
C GLN A 77 10.66 -11.51 1.65
N ARG A 78 9.92 -10.44 1.94
CA ARG A 78 8.47 -10.37 1.72
C ARG A 78 8.12 -9.18 0.84
N GLU A 79 7.38 -9.43 -0.22
CA GLU A 79 6.85 -8.38 -1.10
C GLU A 79 5.66 -7.68 -0.43
N ARG A 80 5.49 -6.37 -0.65
CA ARG A 80 4.28 -5.66 -0.22
C ARG A 80 3.13 -6.00 -1.16
N ILE A 81 1.97 -6.27 -0.58
CA ILE A 81 0.70 -6.48 -1.29
C ILE A 81 -0.21 -5.29 -0.98
N ILE A 82 -0.91 -4.79 -2.00
CA ILE A 82 -1.85 -3.69 -1.86
C ILE A 82 -3.23 -4.16 -2.31
N ILE A 83 -4.25 -3.93 -1.49
CA ILE A 83 -5.64 -4.30 -1.77
C ILE A 83 -6.51 -3.03 -1.69
N ILE A 84 -7.07 -2.62 -2.83
CA ILE A 84 -7.87 -1.40 -2.93
C ILE A 84 -9.32 -1.73 -3.28
N THR A 85 -10.25 -1.39 -2.39
CA THR A 85 -11.69 -1.50 -2.65
C THR A 85 -12.17 -0.32 -3.49
N GLN A 86 -13.26 -0.48 -4.25
CA GLN A 86 -13.76 0.53 -5.19
C GLN A 86 -15.30 0.64 -5.18
N GLY A 87 -15.91 0.77 -4.01
CA GLY A 87 -17.37 0.71 -3.87
C GLY A 87 -17.96 -0.55 -4.52
N PRO A 88 -18.83 -0.44 -5.55
CA PRO A 88 -19.40 -1.59 -6.26
C PRO A 88 -18.47 -2.22 -7.30
N MET A 89 -17.35 -1.56 -7.64
CA MET A 89 -16.40 -2.04 -8.64
C MET A 89 -15.49 -3.13 -8.06
N PRO A 90 -14.86 -3.96 -8.92
CA PRO A 90 -13.94 -4.99 -8.46
C PRO A 90 -12.82 -4.45 -7.57
N VAL A 91 -12.43 -5.26 -6.58
CA VAL A 91 -11.28 -4.98 -5.72
C VAL A 91 -9.99 -5.14 -6.52
N LEU A 92 -9.10 -4.16 -6.42
CA LEU A 92 -7.81 -4.18 -7.11
C LEU A 92 -6.76 -4.80 -6.21
N LEU A 93 -5.98 -5.71 -6.78
CA LEU A 93 -4.82 -6.31 -6.15
C LEU A 93 -3.56 -5.88 -6.88
N PHE A 94 -2.66 -5.19 -6.17
CA PHE A 94 -1.33 -4.87 -6.69
C PHE A 94 -0.27 -5.71 -5.98
N LEU A 95 0.53 -6.41 -6.78
CA LEU A 95 1.66 -7.23 -6.35
C LEU A 95 2.93 -6.66 -6.97
N VAL A 96 4.10 -7.03 -6.44
CA VAL A 96 5.36 -6.77 -7.15
C VAL A 96 5.24 -7.40 -8.53
N ALA A 97 5.57 -6.64 -9.57
CA ALA A 97 5.58 -7.14 -10.94
C ALA A 97 6.62 -8.26 -11.02
N LYS A 98 6.18 -9.50 -10.80
CA LYS A 98 6.96 -10.67 -11.17
C LYS A 98 6.91 -10.70 -12.69
N LEU A 99 8.08 -10.70 -13.34
CA LEU A 99 8.19 -11.16 -14.72
C LEU A 99 7.64 -12.58 -14.79
N LYS A 100 6.33 -12.69 -14.99
CA LYS A 100 5.65 -13.92 -15.35
C LYS A 100 5.07 -13.67 -16.72
N ASN A 101 5.66 -14.33 -17.72
CA ASN A 101 4.97 -14.59 -18.97
C ASN A 101 3.55 -15.05 -18.64
N SER A 102 2.56 -14.30 -19.14
CA SER A 102 1.14 -14.66 -19.22
C SER A 102 0.44 -15.08 -17.92
N LEU A 103 -0.41 -14.21 -17.36
CA LEU A 103 -1.87 -14.38 -17.44
C LEU A 103 -2.57 -13.18 -16.80
N CYS A 104 -3.39 -12.52 -17.60
CA CYS A 104 -4.43 -11.61 -17.16
C CYS A 104 -5.45 -12.40 -16.32
N LEU A 105 -5.77 -11.96 -15.10
CA LEU A 105 -6.98 -12.39 -14.41
C LEU A 105 -7.94 -11.20 -14.45
N CYS A 106 -8.98 -11.40 -15.25
CA CYS A 106 -10.13 -10.51 -15.44
C CYS A 106 -10.88 -10.24 -14.13
#